data_AF-A0A355WKV3-F1
#
_entry.id   AF-A0A355WKV3-F1
#
_cell.length_a   1.000
_cell.length_b   1.000
_cell.length_c   1.000
_cell.angle_alpha   90.00
_cell.angle_beta   90.00
_cell.angle_gamma   90.00
#
_symmetry.space_group_name_H-M   'P 1'
#
loop_
_entity.id
_entity.type
_entity.pdbx_description
1 polymer ?
#
loop_
_entity_poly.entity_id
_entity_poly.type
_entity_poly.pdbx_seq_one_letter_code
_entity_poly.pdbx_strand_id
1 'polypeptide(L)' 'WMRKDLGICLDEADNNGASLPVTALVDQFYKDVQKMGGSRWDTSSLIRRLRAADKA' A
#
# COMPACT_ATOMS: atom_id res chain seq x y z
N TRP A 1 -8.72 4.71 -0.07
CA TRP A 1 -8.24 6.10 -0.08
C TRP A 1 -6.75 6.12 -0.35
N MET A 2 -5.87 5.68 0.57
CA MET A 2 -4.41 5.70 0.34
C MET A 2 -3.93 5.02 -0.96
N ARG A 3 -4.47 3.86 -1.35
CA ARG A 3 -4.08 3.20 -2.61
C ARG A 3 -4.40 4.00 -3.87
N LYS A 4 -5.42 4.86 -3.83
CA LYS A 4 -5.73 5.74 -4.95
C LYS A 4 -4.58 6.71 -5.18
N ASP A 5 -4.14 7.37 -4.11
CA ASP A 5 -3.08 8.38 -4.18
C ASP A 5 -1.75 7.74 -4.54
N LEU A 6 -1.46 6.54 -4.01
CA LEU A 6 -0.29 5.75 -4.43
C LEU A 6 -0.34 5.35 -5.90
N GLY A 7 -1.52 4.99 -6.42
CA GLY A 7 -1.72 4.72 -7.85
C GLY A 7 -1.35 5.92 -8.71
N ILE A 8 -1.83 7.11 -8.35
CA ILE A 8 -1.49 8.36 -9.05
C ILE A 8 0.02 8.61 -9.05
N CYS A 9 0.70 8.40 -7.91
CA CYS A 9 2.16 8.56 -7.84
C CYS A 9 2.91 7.54 -8.72
N LEU A 10 2.43 6.30 -8.77
CA LEU A 10 3.04 5.24 -9.57
C LEU A 10 2.82 5.46 -11.07
N ASP A 11 1.63 5.89 -11.48
CA ASP A 11 1.31 6.23 -12.87
C ASP A 11 2.17 7.40 -13.36
N GLU A 12 2.35 8.43 -12.53
CA GLU A 12 3.22 9.55 -12.88
C GLU A 12 4.71 9.14 -12.93
N ALA A 13 5.14 8.26 -12.05
CA ALA A 13 6.49 7.72 -12.07
C ALA A 13 6.76 6.90 -13.34
N ASP A 14 5.76 6.15 -13.84
CA ASP A 14 5.84 5.43 -15.11
C ASP A 14 5.97 6.42 -16.28
N ASN A 15 5.22 7.53 -16.27
CA ASN A 15 5.26 8.56 -17.30
C ASN A 15 6.61 9.28 -17.42
N ASN A 16 7.31 9.50 -16.29
CA ASN A 16 8.56 10.26 -16.26
C ASN A 16 9.82 9.40 -16.04
N GLY A 17 9.66 8.08 -15.89
CA GLY A 17 10.76 7.14 -15.67
C GLY A 17 11.35 7.16 -14.26
N ALA A 18 10.69 7.78 -13.28
CA ALA A 18 11.13 7.76 -11.90
C ALA A 18 10.95 6.36 -11.29
N SER A 19 11.96 5.89 -10.55
CA SER A 19 11.88 4.63 -9.83
C SER A 19 11.32 4.86 -8.42
N LEU A 20 10.15 4.27 -8.12
CA LEU A 20 9.49 4.37 -6.81
C LEU A 20 9.31 2.98 -6.13
N PRO A 21 10.39 2.23 -5.87
CA PRO A 21 10.29 0.86 -5.36
C PRO A 21 9.64 0.77 -3.97
N VAL A 22 9.87 1.77 -3.11
CA VAL A 22 9.26 1.83 -1.78
C VAL A 22 7.76 2.13 -1.87
N THR A 23 7.36 3.04 -2.77
CA THR A 23 5.93 3.35 -3.01
C THR A 23 5.18 2.12 -3.50
N ALA A 24 5.76 1.38 -4.45
CA ALA A 24 5.18 0.14 -4.95
C ALA A 24 5.04 -0.93 -3.84
N LEU A 25 6.05 -1.06 -2.98
CA LEU A 25 6.00 -1.95 -1.82
C LEU A 25 4.89 -1.56 -0.84
N VAL A 26 4.77 -0.27 -0.53
CA VAL A 26 3.73 0.25 0.37
C VAL A 26 2.34 0.05 -0.25
N ASP A 27 2.17 0.22 -1.56
CA ASP A 27 0.91 -0.10 -2.23
C ASP A 27 0.54 -1.59 -2.08
N GLN A 28 1.51 -2.51 -2.20
CA GLN A 28 1.24 -3.93 -1.93
C GLN A 28 0.85 -4.18 -0.47
N PHE A 29 1.43 -3.45 0.50
CA PHE A 29 1.02 -3.58 1.89
C PHE A 29 -0.43 -3.13 2.11
N TYR A 30 -0.85 -2.03 1.47
CA TYR A 30 -2.25 -1.62 1.50
C TYR A 30 -3.17 -2.59 0.75
N LYS A 31 -2.70 -3.26 -0.30
CA LYS A 31 -3.43 -4.34 -0.97
C LYS A 31 -3.73 -5.49 -0.01
N ASP A 32 -2.76 -5.86 0.82
CA ASP A 32 -2.96 -6.89 1.85
C ASP A 32 -3.97 -6.42 2.91
N VAL A 33 -3.88 -5.17 3.38
CA VAL A 33 -4.88 -4.59 4.30
C VAL A 33 -6.29 -4.64 3.70
N GLN A 34 -6.45 -4.36 2.39
CA GLN A 34 -7.74 -4.49 1.72
C GLN A 34 -8.25 -5.94 1.71
N LYS A 35 -7.38 -6.93 1.46
CA LYS A 35 -7.73 -8.35 1.54
C LYS A 35 -8.15 -8.77 2.95
N MET A 36 -7.59 -8.13 3.98
CA MET A 36 -8.00 -8.30 5.38
C MET A 36 -9.34 -7.61 5.73
N GLY A 37 -10.03 -6.99 4.77
CA GLY A 37 -11.28 -6.26 4.97
C GLY A 37 -11.11 -4.78 5.36
N GLY A 38 -9.89 -4.27 5.38
CA GLY A 38 -9.55 -2.93 5.87
C GLY A 38 -9.73 -1.77 4.89
N SER A 39 -10.65 -1.87 3.92
CA SER A 39 -10.79 -0.89 2.81
C SER A 39 -11.03 0.56 3.27
N ARG A 40 -11.59 0.75 4.47
CA ARG A 40 -11.86 2.05 5.11
C ARG A 40 -10.99 2.36 6.32
N TRP A 41 -9.98 1.54 6.62
CA TRP A 41 -9.08 1.82 7.75
C TRP A 41 -8.09 2.92 7.39
N ASP A 42 -7.59 3.62 8.41
CA ASP A 42 -6.58 4.66 8.27
C ASP A 42 -5.18 4.06 8.04
N THR A 43 -4.17 4.92 7.85
CA THR A 43 -2.80 4.49 7.54
C THR A 43 -2.14 3.65 8.65
N SER A 44 -2.57 3.81 9.91
CA SER A 44 -2.07 2.98 11.02
C SER A 44 -2.44 1.50 10.87
N SER A 45 -3.41 1.16 10.00
CA SER A 45 -3.81 -0.22 9.68
C SER A 45 -2.68 -1.12 9.20
N LEU A 46 -1.58 -0.56 8.69
CA LEU A 46 -0.38 -1.32 8.34
C LEU A 46 0.16 -2.13 9.54
N ILE A 47 -0.09 -1.69 10.78
CA ILE A 47 0.26 -2.47 11.99
C ILE A 47 -0.50 -3.80 12.06
N ARG A 48 -1.72 -3.87 11.52
CA ARG A 48 -2.51 -5.10 11.47
C ARG A 48 -1.86 -6.11 10.53
N ARG A 49 -1.33 -5.64 9.39
CA ARG A 49 -0.57 -6.46 8.45
C ARG A 49 0.70 -7.01 9.12
N LEU A 50 1.45 -6.16 9.83
CA LEU A 50 2.66 -6.60 10.56
C LEU A 50 2.32 -7.72 11.56
N ARG A 51 1.30 -7.50 12.41
CA ARG A 51 0.85 -8.50 13.39
C ARG A 51 0.31 -9.79 12.78
N ALA A 52 -0.20 -9.74 11.55
CA ALA A 52 -0.65 -10.93 10.83
C ALA A 52 0.55 -11.73 10.29
N ALA A 53 1.59 -11.05 9.81
CA ALA A 53 2.84 -11.67 9.37
C ALA A 53 3.59 -12.32 10.54
N ASP A 54 3.63 -11.70 11.73
CA ASP A 54 4.31 -12.24 12.92
C ASP A 54 3.66 -13.51 13.49
N LYS A 55 2.42 -13.82 13.09
CA LYS A 55 1.67 -14.99 13.56
C LYS A 55 1.81 -16.22 12.64
N ALA A 56 2.44 -16.05 11.47
CA ALA A 56 2.69 -17.11 10.50
C ALA A 56 4.05 -17.78 10.76
#